data_AF-A0A2I1H800-F1
#
_entry.id   AF-A0A2I1H800-F1
#
_cell.length_a   1.000
_cell.length_b   1.000
_cell.length_c   1.000
_cell.angle_alpha   90.00
_cell.angle_beta   90.00
_cell.angle_gamma   90.00
#
_symmetry.space_group_name_H-M   'P 1'
#
loop_
_entity.id
_entity.type
_entity.pdbx_description
1 polymer ?
#
loop_
_entity_poly.entity_id
_entity_poly.type
_entity_poly.pdbx_seq_one_letter_code
_entity_poly.pdbx_strand_id
1 'polypeptide(L)'
;MMKFTDSDKSFDLFSDHFDPTPRLKSSYMPIWFIPFNNENNCSNCNCEYSETTFFKQKYCEYCIKKFYDNNPSKCLDIQISTNIKYENESIKNIEFGTPSLQKWYFKQIIPSTYSLIGYDTFNGEMIECEKNCNLCGKFMIISKYNIKLTLCSSCYLISSGWIESALTKVPIPIFYLPWWDASDQCVACDKVLEFKPECLKWCLHCYIIYTGCRYCLTTNIIFGITNESQCRKCGRIIYIVLPNNDGN
;
A
#
# COMPACT_ATOMS: atom_id res chain seq x y z
N MET A 1 30.31 46.03 -2.56
CA MET A 1 30.11 45.97 -4.02
C MET A 1 30.70 44.66 -4.52
N MET A 2 29.96 43.56 -4.36
CA MET A 2 30.35 42.23 -4.79
C MET A 2 29.61 41.91 -6.08
N LYS A 3 30.37 41.62 -7.13
CA LYS A 3 29.87 41.19 -8.44
C LYS A 3 29.49 39.72 -8.34
N PHE A 4 28.22 39.42 -8.61
CA PHE A 4 27.78 38.07 -8.97
C PHE A 4 28.11 37.85 -10.45
N THR A 5 28.76 36.74 -10.77
CA THR A 5 28.89 36.25 -12.15
C THR A 5 28.21 34.89 -12.23
N ASP A 6 27.20 34.84 -13.11
CA ASP A 6 26.42 33.67 -13.50
C ASP A 6 27.27 32.67 -14.32
N SER A 7 27.35 31.43 -13.84
CA SER A 7 27.60 30.16 -14.56
C SER A 7 27.85 29.12 -13.47
N ASP A 8 26.93 28.23 -13.08
CA ASP A 8 26.24 27.26 -13.92
C ASP A 8 24.84 26.98 -13.35
N LYS A 9 23.81 27.45 -14.06
CA LYS A 9 22.42 26.99 -13.91
C LYS A 9 22.07 26.17 -15.15
N SER A 10 22.44 24.89 -15.17
CA SER A 10 21.78 23.86 -15.99
C SER A 10 22.31 22.48 -15.61
N PHE A 11 21.40 21.53 -15.32
CA PHE A 11 21.54 20.26 -14.56
C PHE A 11 21.22 20.48 -13.07
N ASP A 12 20.02 20.23 -12.53
CA ASP A 12 19.03 19.21 -12.84
C ASP A 12 17.60 19.77 -12.74
N LEU A 13 16.92 19.88 -13.89
CA LEU A 13 15.51 20.25 -14.00
C LEU A 13 14.71 19.06 -14.55
N PHE A 14 14.96 17.85 -14.03
CA PHE A 14 14.14 16.65 -14.28
C PHE A 14 14.18 15.70 -13.06
N SER A 15 13.84 16.19 -11.88
CA SER A 15 13.32 15.33 -10.80
C SER A 15 11.83 15.17 -11.06
N ASP A 16 11.48 14.25 -11.97
CA ASP A 16 10.10 13.89 -12.22
C ASP A 16 9.59 13.12 -10.98
N HIS A 17 9.09 13.89 -10.02
CA HIS A 17 8.64 13.44 -8.71
C HIS A 17 7.32 12.69 -8.87
N PHE A 18 7.42 11.48 -9.43
CA PHE A 18 6.28 10.62 -9.66
C PHE A 18 5.78 10.09 -8.32
N ASP A 19 4.93 10.87 -7.65
CA ASP A 19 4.24 10.45 -6.42
C ASP A 19 3.20 9.38 -6.80
N PRO A 20 3.31 8.13 -6.29
CA PRO A 20 2.34 7.07 -6.56
C PRO A 20 0.92 7.42 -6.10
N THR A 21 0.75 8.25 -5.07
CA THR A 21 -0.56 8.63 -4.53
C THR A 21 -0.69 10.14 -4.30
N PRO A 22 -0.65 10.99 -5.35
CA PRO A 22 -0.45 12.44 -5.22
C PRO A 22 -1.55 13.18 -4.45
N ARG A 23 -2.71 12.54 -4.27
CA ARG A 23 -3.86 13.08 -3.53
C ARG A 23 -3.89 12.67 -2.05
N LEU A 24 -3.00 11.78 -1.63
CA LEU A 24 -2.87 11.32 -0.25
C LEU A 24 -1.61 11.87 0.39
N LYS A 25 -1.68 12.20 1.67
CA LYS A 25 -0.51 12.61 2.43
C LYS A 25 0.20 11.38 2.98
N SER A 26 1.53 11.46 3.07
CA SER A 26 2.29 10.52 3.88
C SER A 26 1.94 10.73 5.36
N SER A 27 1.80 9.64 6.11
CA SER A 27 1.66 9.70 7.56
C SER A 27 2.97 10.19 8.19
N TYR A 28 2.85 10.91 9.31
CA TYR A 28 3.98 11.28 10.16
C TYR A 28 4.49 10.10 11.01
N MET A 29 3.58 9.19 11.37
CA MET A 29 3.88 7.99 12.15
C MET A 29 3.74 6.74 11.28
N PRO A 30 4.55 5.69 11.49
CA PRO A 30 4.38 4.46 10.73
C PRO A 30 3.02 3.80 11.03
N ILE A 31 2.37 3.31 9.98
CA ILE A 31 1.08 2.62 10.04
C ILE A 31 1.33 1.15 10.41
N TRP A 32 1.37 0.88 11.72
CA TRP A 32 1.63 -0.44 12.27
C TRP A 32 0.40 -1.33 12.40
N PHE A 33 -0.80 -0.75 12.29
CA PHE A 33 -2.04 -1.49 12.48
C PHE A 33 -2.44 -2.37 11.28
N ILE A 34 -1.70 -2.35 10.17
CA ILE A 34 -1.94 -3.21 8.99
C ILE A 34 -0.77 -4.19 8.88
N PRO A 35 -0.95 -5.51 8.75
CA PRO A 35 0.19 -6.40 8.56
C PRO A 35 0.78 -6.28 7.14
N PHE A 36 2.09 -6.52 7.01
CA PHE A 36 2.72 -6.70 5.69
C PHE A 36 2.75 -8.17 5.24
N ASN A 37 2.43 -9.06 6.18
CA ASN A 37 2.44 -10.51 6.02
C ASN A 37 1.08 -11.08 6.41
N ASN A 38 0.96 -12.41 6.35
CA ASN A 38 -0.27 -13.08 6.74
C ASN A 38 -0.31 -13.44 8.24
N GLU A 39 0.41 -12.71 9.10
CA GLU A 39 0.35 -12.92 10.55
C GLU A 39 -1.07 -12.73 11.08
N ASN A 40 -1.37 -13.42 12.18
CA ASN A 40 -2.66 -13.30 12.86
C ASN A 40 -2.64 -12.24 13.95
N ASN A 41 -1.47 -11.91 14.50
CA ASN A 41 -1.35 -10.96 15.61
C ASN A 41 -0.64 -9.68 15.18
N CYS A 42 -1.06 -8.56 15.76
CA CYS A 42 -0.47 -7.25 15.51
C CYS A 42 0.95 -7.16 16.04
N SER A 43 1.89 -6.78 15.18
CA SER A 43 3.30 -6.63 15.56
C SER A 43 3.56 -5.54 16.62
N ASN A 44 2.61 -4.63 16.84
CA ASN A 44 2.75 -3.53 17.80
C ASN A 44 2.12 -3.81 19.18
N CYS A 45 0.96 -4.47 19.22
CA CYS A 45 0.25 -4.72 20.49
C CYS A 45 -0.04 -6.19 20.77
N ASN A 46 0.34 -7.09 19.87
CA ASN A 46 0.13 -8.53 19.93
C ASN A 46 -1.34 -8.99 20.02
N CYS A 47 -2.30 -8.07 19.83
CA CYS A 47 -3.71 -8.42 19.70
C CYS A 47 -3.96 -9.06 18.32
N GLU A 48 -4.89 -10.00 18.25
CA GLU A 48 -5.32 -10.58 16.98
C GLU A 48 -5.83 -9.50 16.01
N TYR A 49 -5.51 -9.65 14.74
CA TYR A 49 -6.00 -8.78 13.69
C TYR A 49 -7.49 -9.05 13.42
N SER A 50 -8.24 -7.97 13.30
CA SER A 50 -9.59 -7.99 12.76
C SER A 50 -9.53 -7.98 11.23
N GLU A 51 -10.62 -8.38 10.58
CA GLU A 51 -10.77 -8.28 9.13
C GLU A 51 -11.82 -7.23 8.77
N THR A 52 -11.57 -6.49 7.69
CA THR A 52 -12.60 -5.64 7.09
C THR A 52 -13.74 -6.48 6.54
N THR A 53 -14.94 -5.91 6.50
CA THR A 53 -16.13 -6.59 5.97
C THR A 53 -16.02 -6.86 4.48
N PHE A 54 -15.38 -5.98 3.71
CA PHE A 54 -14.99 -6.23 2.32
C PHE A 54 -13.54 -6.64 2.18
N PHE A 55 -13.26 -7.57 1.26
CA PHE A 55 -11.91 -8.03 0.88
C PHE A 55 -11.08 -8.70 1.99
N LYS A 56 -11.63 -8.90 3.19
CA LYS A 56 -10.95 -9.49 4.37
C LYS A 56 -9.56 -8.90 4.62
N GLN A 57 -9.43 -7.59 4.52
CA GLN A 57 -8.16 -6.92 4.80
C GLN A 57 -7.93 -6.95 6.30
N LYS A 58 -6.78 -7.49 6.73
CA LYS A 58 -6.39 -7.53 8.14
C LYS A 58 -6.03 -6.13 8.65
N TYR A 59 -6.51 -5.77 9.83
CA TYR A 59 -6.13 -4.55 10.55
C TYR A 59 -6.30 -4.72 12.06
N CYS A 60 -5.54 -3.98 12.86
CA CYS A 60 -5.60 -4.04 14.32
C CYS A 60 -6.52 -2.94 14.83
N GLU A 61 -7.69 -3.32 15.36
CA GLU A 61 -8.71 -2.41 15.85
C GLU A 61 -8.22 -1.50 16.98
N TYR A 62 -7.41 -2.05 17.89
CA TYR A 62 -6.83 -1.28 18.99
C TYR A 62 -5.82 -0.24 18.49
N CYS A 63 -4.93 -0.63 17.58
CA CYS A 63 -3.88 0.26 17.09
C CYS A 63 -4.43 1.32 16.12
N ILE A 64 -5.47 1.03 15.33
CA ILE A 64 -6.07 2.03 14.45
C ILE A 64 -6.79 3.13 15.25
N LYS A 65 -7.48 2.78 16.36
CA LYS A 65 -8.10 3.77 17.28
C LYS A 65 -7.04 4.74 17.81
N LYS A 66 -5.95 4.20 18.37
CA LYS A 66 -4.81 5.01 18.83
C LYS A 66 -4.17 5.83 17.71
N PHE A 67 -4.11 5.29 16.49
CA PHE A 67 -3.55 6.01 15.36
C PHE A 67 -4.39 7.24 15.01
N TYR A 68 -5.72 7.14 15.01
CA TYR A 68 -6.61 8.27 14.74
C TYR A 68 -6.52 9.36 15.81
N ASP A 69 -6.50 8.98 17.09
CA ASP A 69 -6.40 9.94 18.20
C ASP A 69 -5.12 10.79 18.10
N ASN A 70 -4.02 10.18 17.63
CA ASN A 70 -2.71 10.82 17.51
C ASN A 70 -2.44 11.42 16.12
N ASN A 71 -3.26 11.08 15.11
CA ASN A 71 -3.00 11.44 13.72
C ASN A 71 -4.31 11.69 12.96
N PRO A 72 -4.79 12.95 12.91
CA PRO A 72 -6.10 13.27 12.31
C PRO A 72 -6.11 13.23 10.76
N SER A 73 -5.17 12.51 10.12
CA SER A 73 -4.70 12.84 8.75
C SER A 73 -5.37 12.10 7.59
N LYS A 74 -5.45 12.81 6.45
CA LYS A 74 -5.83 12.36 5.09
C LYS A 74 -4.84 11.36 4.47
N CYS A 75 -4.20 10.50 5.27
CA CYS A 75 -3.20 9.52 4.79
C CYS A 75 -3.80 8.16 4.41
N LEU A 76 -5.04 7.90 4.85
CA LEU A 76 -5.79 6.70 4.57
C LEU A 76 -6.98 7.02 3.66
N ASP A 77 -7.13 6.25 2.58
CA ASP A 77 -8.33 6.22 1.75
C ASP A 77 -9.19 5.01 2.16
N ILE A 78 -10.22 5.28 2.96
CA ILE A 78 -11.16 4.28 3.47
C ILE A 78 -12.48 4.46 2.73
N GLN A 79 -12.97 3.36 2.14
CA GLN A 79 -14.30 3.31 1.55
C GLN A 79 -15.27 2.75 2.57
N ILE A 80 -16.39 3.45 2.76
CA ILE A 80 -17.55 2.95 3.47
C ILE A 80 -18.69 2.83 2.46
N SER A 81 -19.17 1.62 2.26
CA SER A 81 -20.38 1.32 1.50
C SER A 81 -21.55 1.38 2.46
N THR A 82 -22.21 2.53 2.52
CA THR A 82 -23.49 2.65 3.21
C THR A 82 -24.56 2.09 2.27
N ASN A 83 -25.14 0.94 2.61
CA ASN A 83 -26.40 0.52 1.99
C ASN A 83 -27.59 1.36 2.53
N ILE A 84 -27.33 2.56 3.03
CA ILE A 84 -28.27 3.38 3.78
C ILE A 84 -28.19 4.79 3.20
N LYS A 85 -29.28 5.20 2.58
CA LYS A 85 -29.62 6.59 2.27
C LYS A 85 -29.49 7.45 3.53
N TYR A 86 -28.32 8.00 3.83
CA TYR A 86 -28.23 9.23 4.60
C TYR A 86 -27.10 10.08 4.04
N GLU A 87 -27.53 11.24 3.56
CA GLU A 87 -26.69 12.33 3.07
C GLU A 87 -25.77 12.83 4.19
N ASN A 88 -24.54 13.16 3.79
CA ASN A 88 -23.74 14.24 4.36
C ASN A 88 -23.66 14.33 5.89
N GLU A 89 -22.89 13.45 6.54
CA GLU A 89 -22.29 13.80 7.83
C GLU A 89 -20.80 13.48 7.87
N SER A 90 -20.05 14.44 8.37
CA SER A 90 -18.59 14.45 8.50
C SER A 90 -18.07 13.21 9.21
N ILE A 91 -16.98 12.66 8.66
CA ILE A 91 -16.11 11.59 9.19
C ILE A 91 -15.55 12.00 10.57
N LYS A 92 -16.37 11.97 11.63
CA LYS A 92 -15.88 12.24 12.99
C LYS A 92 -16.13 11.11 13.97
N ASN A 93 -17.07 10.20 13.72
CA ASN A 93 -17.34 9.09 14.64
C ASN A 93 -17.57 7.79 13.87
N ILE A 94 -16.49 7.13 13.43
CA ILE A 94 -16.56 5.69 13.13
C ILE A 94 -16.45 5.01 14.48
N GLU A 95 -17.57 4.69 15.11
CA GLU A 95 -17.58 3.80 16.27
C GLU A 95 -17.17 2.40 15.80
N PHE A 96 -15.86 2.11 15.85
CA PHE A 96 -15.26 0.80 15.65
C PHE A 96 -15.69 -0.17 16.78
N GLY A 97 -16.98 -0.38 17.03
CA GLY A 97 -17.43 -1.12 18.22
C GLY A 97 -18.87 -1.63 18.20
N THR A 98 -19.69 -1.25 17.21
CA THR A 98 -20.99 -1.88 16.98
C THR A 98 -20.99 -2.59 15.63
N PRO A 99 -21.56 -3.81 15.52
CA PRO A 99 -21.78 -4.47 14.24
C PRO A 99 -22.93 -3.76 13.52
N SER A 100 -22.72 -2.51 13.13
CA SER A 100 -23.61 -1.80 12.23
C SER A 100 -23.33 -2.30 10.81
N LEU A 101 -24.40 -2.36 9.99
CA LEU A 101 -24.46 -2.84 8.60
C LEU A 101 -23.52 -2.10 7.60
N GLN A 102 -22.53 -1.36 8.10
CA GLN A 102 -21.55 -0.61 7.33
C GLN A 102 -20.48 -1.56 6.78
N LYS A 103 -20.54 -1.81 5.46
CA LYS A 103 -19.47 -2.52 4.77
C LYS A 103 -18.34 -1.54 4.47
N TRP A 104 -17.09 -1.84 4.80
CA TRP A 104 -15.96 -0.92 4.60
C TRP A 104 -14.65 -1.66 4.29
N TYR A 105 -13.71 -0.96 3.67
CA TYR A 105 -12.37 -1.45 3.33
C TYR A 105 -11.40 -0.28 3.06
N PHE A 106 -10.10 -0.56 3.10
CA PHE A 106 -9.04 0.38 2.70
C PHE A 106 -8.77 0.26 1.20
N LYS A 107 -8.85 1.36 0.44
CA LYS A 107 -8.49 1.35 -0.98
C LYS A 107 -6.99 1.10 -1.20
N GLN A 108 -6.15 1.59 -0.28
CA GLN A 108 -4.69 1.46 -0.37
C GLN A 108 -4.15 0.06 -0.04
N ILE A 109 -4.98 -0.94 0.26
CA ILE A 109 -4.51 -2.27 0.66
C ILE A 109 -5.02 -3.30 -0.34
N ILE A 110 -4.11 -4.03 -0.96
CA ILE A 110 -4.47 -5.24 -1.70
C ILE A 110 -4.41 -6.40 -0.70
N PRO A 111 -5.53 -7.11 -0.47
CA PRO A 111 -5.57 -8.22 0.48
C PRO A 111 -4.73 -9.40 -0.01
N SER A 112 -4.52 -10.40 0.85
CA SER A 112 -3.87 -11.64 0.44
C SER A 112 -4.66 -12.38 -0.63
N THR A 113 -3.96 -13.14 -1.47
CA THR A 113 -4.50 -13.74 -2.72
C THR A 113 -5.70 -14.66 -2.46
N TYR A 114 -5.72 -15.36 -1.32
CA TYR A 114 -6.86 -16.19 -0.89
C TYR A 114 -8.16 -15.40 -0.78
N SER A 115 -8.07 -14.12 -0.41
CA SER A 115 -9.21 -13.21 -0.25
C SER A 115 -9.69 -12.60 -1.56
N LEU A 116 -9.05 -12.83 -2.71
CA LEU A 116 -9.58 -12.38 -4.00
C LEU A 116 -10.33 -13.51 -4.73
N ILE A 117 -9.86 -14.75 -4.57
CA ILE A 117 -10.49 -15.93 -5.18
C ILE A 117 -11.84 -16.25 -4.52
N GLY A 118 -11.99 -16.02 -3.21
CA GLY A 118 -13.24 -16.26 -2.50
C GLY A 118 -14.36 -15.23 -2.76
N TYR A 119 -14.08 -14.10 -3.42
CA TYR A 119 -15.04 -13.02 -3.64
C TYR A 119 -15.72 -13.04 -5.02
N ASP A 120 -15.24 -13.87 -5.96
CA ASP A 120 -16.05 -14.25 -7.13
C ASP A 120 -17.31 -15.03 -6.73
N THR A 121 -17.38 -15.53 -5.48
CA THR A 121 -18.50 -16.28 -4.91
C THR A 121 -19.51 -15.46 -4.08
N PHE A 122 -19.46 -14.12 -4.08
CA PHE A 122 -20.57 -13.34 -3.54
C PHE A 122 -21.80 -13.50 -4.46
N ASN A 123 -22.64 -14.47 -4.13
CA ASN A 123 -23.97 -14.68 -4.68
C ASN A 123 -24.75 -13.36 -4.69
N GLY A 124 -24.86 -12.72 -5.86
CA GLY A 124 -25.97 -11.85 -6.23
C GLY A 124 -26.16 -10.51 -5.50
N GLU A 125 -25.34 -10.14 -4.51
CA GLU A 125 -25.48 -8.82 -3.87
C GLU A 125 -24.86 -7.71 -4.74
N MET A 126 -25.70 -6.95 -5.43
CA MET A 126 -25.31 -5.67 -6.04
C MET A 126 -24.88 -4.69 -4.95
N ILE A 127 -23.59 -4.37 -4.90
CA ILE A 127 -23.07 -3.27 -4.09
C ILE A 127 -22.85 -2.08 -5.02
N GLU A 128 -23.54 -0.98 -4.74
CA GLU A 128 -23.36 0.27 -5.47
C GLU A 128 -22.02 0.88 -5.04
N CYS A 129 -20.98 0.61 -5.83
CA CYS A 129 -19.68 1.24 -5.66
C CYS A 129 -19.76 2.74 -6.02
N GLU A 130 -18.86 3.51 -5.43
CA GLU A 130 -18.73 4.95 -5.66
C GLU A 130 -18.55 5.24 -7.16
N LYS A 131 -19.52 5.95 -7.77
CA LYS A 131 -19.47 6.33 -9.20
C LYS A 131 -18.32 7.29 -9.51
N ASN A 132 -17.89 8.06 -8.51
CA ASN A 132 -16.77 8.99 -8.61
C ASN A 132 -15.66 8.54 -7.66
N CYS A 133 -14.50 9.19 -7.73
CA CYS A 133 -13.38 8.95 -6.81
C CYS A 133 -13.37 9.98 -5.68
N ASN A 134 -13.44 9.56 -4.42
CA ASN A 134 -13.33 10.41 -3.23
C ASN A 134 -12.14 11.39 -3.24
N LEU A 135 -11.03 11.04 -3.89
CA LEU A 135 -9.80 11.83 -3.90
C LEU A 135 -9.75 12.93 -4.98
N CYS A 136 -10.40 12.73 -6.13
CA CYS A 136 -10.31 13.67 -7.26
C CYS A 136 -11.64 14.01 -7.94
N GLY A 137 -12.74 13.38 -7.54
CA GLY A 137 -14.07 13.57 -8.12
C GLY A 137 -14.29 12.96 -9.50
N LYS A 138 -13.26 12.35 -10.12
CA LYS A 138 -13.40 11.74 -11.46
C LYS A 138 -14.28 10.50 -11.42
N PHE A 139 -15.04 10.29 -12.50
CA PHE A 139 -15.87 9.12 -12.69
C PHE A 139 -15.03 7.83 -12.74
N MET A 140 -15.54 6.78 -12.10
CA MET A 140 -14.95 5.46 -12.03
C MET A 140 -15.78 4.51 -12.89
N ILE A 141 -15.14 3.83 -13.85
CA ILE A 141 -15.82 2.78 -14.62
C ILE A 141 -15.95 1.55 -13.72
N ILE A 142 -17.17 1.25 -13.27
CA ILE A 142 -17.46 0.07 -12.45
C ILE A 142 -17.97 -1.06 -13.36
N SER A 143 -17.35 -2.25 -13.30
CA SER A 143 -17.89 -3.43 -13.98
C SER A 143 -19.16 -3.91 -13.27
N LYS A 144 -20.22 -4.11 -14.06
CA LYS A 144 -21.60 -4.35 -13.60
C LYS A 144 -21.82 -5.65 -12.82
N TYR A 145 -20.84 -6.56 -12.74
CA TYR A 145 -21.09 -7.92 -12.28
C TYR A 145 -20.15 -8.48 -11.20
N ASN A 146 -18.92 -7.99 -11.02
CA ASN A 146 -18.03 -8.47 -9.96
C ASN A 146 -17.40 -7.28 -9.24
N ILE A 147 -17.44 -7.28 -7.91
CA ILE A 147 -16.81 -6.25 -7.08
C ILE A 147 -15.29 -6.47 -7.14
N LYS A 148 -14.66 -5.87 -8.13
CA LYS A 148 -13.21 -5.78 -8.21
C LYS A 148 -12.76 -4.53 -7.43
N LEU A 149 -11.77 -4.69 -6.54
CA LEU A 149 -11.11 -3.54 -5.90
C LEU A 149 -10.55 -2.64 -7.02
N THR A 150 -11.22 -1.51 -7.24
CA THR A 150 -10.95 -0.61 -8.36
C THR A 150 -10.32 0.66 -7.81
N LEU A 151 -9.15 1.02 -8.33
CA LEU A 151 -8.41 2.21 -7.95
C LEU A 151 -8.51 3.26 -9.05
N CYS A 152 -8.67 4.53 -8.65
CA CYS A 152 -8.71 5.62 -9.61
C CYS A 152 -7.33 5.79 -10.27
N SER A 153 -7.26 5.59 -11.58
CA SER A 153 -6.02 5.70 -12.36
C SER A 153 -5.36 7.08 -12.32
N SER A 154 -6.08 8.13 -11.90
CA SER A 154 -5.52 9.47 -11.70
C SER A 154 -5.00 9.73 -10.28
N CYS A 155 -5.34 8.86 -9.32
CA CYS A 155 -4.96 9.00 -7.91
C CYS A 155 -3.99 7.91 -7.44
N TYR A 156 -3.94 6.79 -8.16
CA TYR A 156 -3.09 5.64 -7.87
C TYR A 156 -2.24 5.36 -9.11
N LEU A 157 -1.04 5.95 -9.11
CA LEU A 157 -0.13 5.94 -10.24
C LEU A 157 0.92 4.85 -10.06
N ILE A 158 0.91 3.87 -10.97
CA ILE A 158 1.98 2.88 -11.08
C ILE A 158 3.10 3.50 -11.92
N SER A 159 4.34 3.32 -11.49
CA SER A 159 5.52 3.62 -12.30
C SER A 159 6.51 2.49 -12.27
N SER A 160 7.48 2.54 -13.17
CA SER A 160 8.65 1.68 -13.18
C SER A 160 9.92 2.51 -13.25
N GLY A 161 11.04 1.86 -12.93
CA GLY A 161 12.35 2.45 -13.02
C GLY A 161 13.42 1.37 -13.00
N TRP A 162 14.63 1.81 -12.72
CA TRP A 162 15.81 0.96 -12.61
C TRP A 162 16.55 1.29 -11.33
N ILE A 163 17.10 0.25 -10.68
CA ILE A 163 17.94 0.38 -9.47
C ILE A 163 19.20 -0.45 -9.65
N GLU A 164 20.30 -0.08 -8.99
CA GLU A 164 21.56 -0.82 -9.07
C GLU A 164 21.44 -2.22 -8.45
N SER A 165 21.90 -3.24 -9.16
CA SER A 165 22.06 -4.60 -8.60
C SER A 165 23.21 -4.66 -7.59
N ALA A 166 22.95 -5.28 -6.44
CA ALA A 166 23.99 -5.53 -5.44
C ALA A 166 25.09 -6.48 -5.97
N LEU A 167 24.72 -7.44 -6.82
CA LEU A 167 25.63 -8.50 -7.28
C LEU A 167 26.49 -8.07 -8.46
N THR A 168 25.86 -7.44 -9.45
CA THR A 168 26.49 -7.20 -10.76
C THR A 168 26.77 -5.73 -11.02
N LYS A 169 26.25 -4.81 -10.19
CA LYS A 169 26.30 -3.35 -10.43
C LYS A 169 25.61 -2.91 -11.73
N VAL A 170 24.87 -3.82 -12.37
CA VAL A 170 24.04 -3.54 -13.55
C VAL A 170 22.65 -3.10 -13.08
N PRO A 171 21.98 -2.15 -13.77
CA PRO A 171 20.62 -1.76 -13.44
C PRO A 171 19.63 -2.93 -13.57
N ILE A 172 18.77 -3.10 -12.56
CA ILE A 172 17.68 -4.08 -12.52
C ILE A 172 16.31 -3.39 -12.45
N PRO A 173 15.24 -4.00 -13.00
CA PRO A 173 13.92 -3.38 -13.01
C PRO A 173 13.31 -3.24 -11.61
N ILE A 174 12.62 -2.13 -11.38
CA ILE A 174 11.80 -1.88 -10.19
C ILE A 174 10.44 -1.33 -10.61
N PHE A 175 9.37 -1.81 -9.97
CA PHE A 175 8.02 -1.25 -10.06
C PHE A 175 7.64 -0.58 -8.75
N TYR A 176 6.99 0.57 -8.85
CA TYR A 176 6.46 1.33 -7.73
C TYR A 176 4.94 1.22 -7.75
N LEU A 177 4.38 0.48 -6.80
CA LEU A 177 2.95 0.28 -6.64
C LEU A 177 2.36 1.33 -5.67
N PRO A 178 1.24 1.95 -6.03
CA PRO A 178 0.60 2.99 -5.23
C PRO A 178 -0.26 2.44 -4.07
N TRP A 179 -0.08 1.16 -3.71
CA TRP A 179 -0.81 0.47 -2.66
C TRP A 179 0.12 -0.45 -1.86
N TRP A 180 -0.36 -0.85 -0.70
CA TRP A 180 0.24 -1.84 0.20
C TRP A 180 -0.17 -3.24 -0.26
N ASP A 181 0.81 -3.99 -0.78
CA ASP A 181 0.60 -5.36 -1.21
C ASP A 181 0.75 -6.34 -0.02
N ALA A 182 -0.37 -6.77 0.56
CA ALA A 182 -0.42 -7.76 1.63
C ALA A 182 -0.42 -9.21 1.11
N SER A 183 -0.21 -9.45 -0.19
CA SER A 183 -0.10 -10.80 -0.74
C SER A 183 1.06 -11.58 -0.11
N ASP A 184 0.82 -12.84 0.21
CA ASP A 184 1.84 -13.79 0.65
C ASP A 184 2.38 -14.64 -0.51
N GLN A 185 2.01 -14.34 -1.75
CA GLN A 185 2.43 -15.08 -2.94
C GLN A 185 3.20 -14.20 -3.92
N CYS A 186 4.17 -14.81 -4.59
CA CYS A 186 4.96 -14.16 -5.62
C CYS A 186 4.14 -13.91 -6.88
N VAL A 187 4.18 -12.68 -7.39
CA VAL A 187 3.47 -12.27 -8.63
C VAL A 187 3.91 -13.03 -9.87
N ALA A 188 5.10 -13.65 -9.84
CA ALA A 188 5.68 -14.33 -11.01
C ALA A 188 5.54 -15.85 -10.97
N CYS A 189 5.40 -16.47 -9.80
CA CYS A 189 5.36 -17.94 -9.67
C CYS A 189 4.38 -18.48 -8.65
N ASP A 190 3.56 -17.62 -8.04
CA ASP A 190 2.53 -17.93 -7.04
C ASP A 190 3.04 -18.68 -5.77
N LYS A 191 4.35 -18.88 -5.63
CA LYS A 191 4.95 -19.46 -4.43
C LYS A 191 4.89 -18.50 -3.26
N VAL A 192 4.78 -19.07 -2.06
CA VAL A 192 4.78 -18.32 -0.80
C VAL A 192 6.05 -17.49 -0.66
N LEU A 193 5.90 -16.23 -0.29
CA LEU A 193 6.97 -15.29 -0.05
C LEU A 193 7.55 -15.49 1.36
N GLU A 194 8.86 -15.37 1.47
CA GLU A 194 9.53 -15.35 2.77
C GLU A 194 9.49 -13.92 3.33
N PHE A 195 8.95 -13.77 4.53
CA PHE A 195 8.82 -12.47 5.19
C PHE A 195 10.03 -12.16 6.07
N LYS A 196 10.44 -10.90 6.06
CA LYS A 196 11.54 -10.35 6.86
C LYS A 196 11.05 -9.14 7.66
N PRO A 197 11.79 -8.72 8.69
CA PRO A 197 11.54 -7.47 9.40
C PRO A 197 11.48 -6.26 8.44
N GLU A 198 11.01 -5.12 8.94
CA GLU A 198 11.01 -3.85 8.20
C GLU A 198 10.18 -3.85 6.90
N CYS A 199 9.14 -4.68 6.81
CA CYS A 199 8.23 -4.72 5.65
C CYS A 199 8.94 -5.15 4.37
N LEU A 200 9.78 -6.16 4.52
CA LEU A 200 10.48 -6.82 3.44
C LEU A 200 9.91 -8.22 3.26
N LYS A 201 9.67 -8.62 2.02
CA LYS A 201 9.36 -10.01 1.66
C LYS A 201 10.02 -10.35 0.33
N TRP A 202 10.43 -11.58 0.12
CA TRP A 202 11.06 -11.99 -1.14
C TRP A 202 10.61 -13.36 -1.62
N CYS A 203 10.72 -13.56 -2.92
CA CYS A 203 10.59 -14.86 -3.54
C CYS A 203 11.99 -15.43 -3.80
N LEU A 204 12.40 -16.46 -3.05
CA LEU A 204 13.69 -17.13 -3.26
C LEU A 204 13.79 -17.83 -4.62
N HIS A 205 12.66 -18.18 -5.24
CA HIS A 205 12.63 -18.86 -6.53
C HIS A 205 12.87 -17.90 -7.71
N CYS A 206 12.27 -16.71 -7.66
CA CYS A 206 12.36 -15.73 -8.74
C CYS A 206 13.37 -14.61 -8.44
N TYR A 207 13.95 -14.57 -7.24
CA TYR A 207 14.78 -13.47 -6.74
C TYR A 207 14.07 -12.11 -6.86
N ILE A 208 12.77 -12.07 -6.54
CA ILE A 208 11.96 -10.85 -6.54
C ILE A 208 11.81 -10.36 -5.10
N ILE A 209 12.13 -9.09 -4.88
CA ILE A 209 12.05 -8.44 -3.58
C ILE A 209 10.88 -7.46 -3.55
N TYR A 210 10.14 -7.46 -2.46
CA TYR A 210 9.04 -6.54 -2.20
C TYR A 210 9.37 -5.73 -0.95
N THR A 211 9.28 -4.40 -1.05
CA THR A 211 9.52 -3.49 0.07
C THR A 211 8.32 -2.60 0.29
N GLY A 212 7.77 -2.59 1.50
CA GLY A 212 6.60 -1.79 1.88
C GLY A 212 6.97 -0.53 2.65
N CYS A 213 6.35 0.61 2.33
CA CYS A 213 6.51 1.84 3.11
C CYS A 213 5.36 2.04 4.10
N ARG A 214 5.65 1.92 5.40
CA ARG A 214 4.69 2.11 6.51
C ARG A 214 4.09 3.51 6.62
N TYR A 215 4.70 4.50 5.99
CA TYR A 215 4.23 5.89 6.07
C TYR A 215 3.28 6.24 4.93
N CYS A 216 3.35 5.49 3.83
CA CYS A 216 2.69 5.82 2.58
C CYS A 216 1.72 4.73 2.09
N LEU A 217 1.81 3.52 2.66
CA LEU A 217 1.12 2.33 2.19
C LEU A 217 1.37 2.11 0.68
N THR A 218 2.64 2.11 0.29
CA THR A 218 3.11 1.81 -1.07
C THR A 218 4.07 0.64 -1.04
N THR A 219 4.20 -0.07 -2.15
CA THR A 219 5.09 -1.23 -2.28
C THR A 219 5.99 -1.06 -3.50
N ASN A 220 7.29 -1.31 -3.35
CA ASN A 220 8.18 -1.48 -4.49
C ASN A 220 8.39 -2.98 -4.75
N ILE A 221 8.35 -3.39 -6.02
CA ILE A 221 8.70 -4.74 -6.48
C ILE A 221 9.98 -4.66 -7.30
N ILE A 222 11.00 -5.41 -6.93
CA ILE A 222 12.35 -5.35 -7.50
C ILE A 222 12.68 -6.70 -8.11
N PHE A 223 13.04 -6.72 -9.39
CA PHE A 223 13.34 -7.92 -10.16
C PHE A 223 14.85 -8.19 -10.14
N GLY A 224 15.31 -8.69 -9.00
CA GLY A 224 16.73 -8.95 -8.73
C GLY A 224 17.10 -8.58 -7.30
N ILE A 225 18.40 -8.61 -7.02
CA ILE A 225 18.96 -8.38 -5.69
C ILE A 225 19.59 -6.99 -5.63
N THR A 226 19.20 -6.20 -4.63
CA THR A 226 19.74 -4.87 -4.31
C THR A 226 19.97 -4.76 -2.80
N ASN A 227 20.86 -3.84 -2.39
CA ASN A 227 21.16 -3.57 -0.98
C ASN A 227 20.19 -2.57 -0.34
N GLU A 228 19.46 -1.81 -1.16
CA GLU A 228 18.52 -0.82 -0.67
C GLU A 228 17.36 -0.59 -1.64
N SER A 229 16.28 -0.02 -1.11
CA SER A 229 15.10 0.40 -1.86
C SER A 229 14.59 1.71 -1.28
N GLN A 230 14.33 2.70 -2.13
CA GLN A 230 13.78 3.98 -1.72
C GLN A 230 12.28 4.07 -2.04
N CYS A 231 11.47 4.46 -1.06
CA CYS A 231 10.05 4.74 -1.29
C CYS A 231 9.90 5.95 -2.22
N ARG A 232 9.23 5.76 -3.36
CA ARG A 232 9.04 6.82 -4.37
C ARG A 232 8.27 8.03 -3.85
N LYS A 233 7.34 7.83 -2.89
CA LYS A 233 6.51 8.90 -2.33
C LYS A 233 7.23 9.77 -1.30
N CYS A 234 7.95 9.14 -0.37
CA CYS A 234 8.48 9.84 0.81
C CYS A 234 9.99 9.79 0.95
N GLY A 235 10.71 9.19 0.00
CA GLY A 235 12.17 9.16 -0.02
C GLY A 235 12.83 8.30 1.05
N ARG A 236 12.06 7.64 1.93
CA ARG A 236 12.60 6.76 2.97
C ARG A 236 13.27 5.54 2.35
N ILE A 237 14.46 5.23 2.84
CA ILE A 237 15.27 4.11 2.40
C ILE A 237 15.02 2.91 3.33
N ILE A 238 14.89 1.73 2.73
CA ILE A 238 14.89 0.43 3.40
C ILE A 238 16.16 -0.28 2.96
N TYR A 239 16.96 -0.72 3.93
CA TYR A 239 18.15 -1.52 3.67
C TYR A 239 17.77 -2.99 3.62
N ILE A 240 18.28 -3.69 2.62
CA ILE A 240 18.01 -5.10 2.37
C ILE A 240 19.25 -5.88 2.78
N VAL A 241 19.16 -6.56 3.93
CA VAL A 241 20.21 -7.45 4.41
C VAL A 241 19.92 -8.85 3.89
N LEU A 242 20.78 -9.36 3.01
CA LEU A 242 20.75 -10.75 2.62
C LEU A 242 21.29 -11.60 3.78
N PRO A 243 20.73 -12.78 4.06
CA PRO A 243 21.35 -13.70 4.99
C PRO A 243 22.75 -14.02 4.44
N ASN A 244 23.78 -13.74 5.23
CA ASN A 244 25.09 -14.30 4.96
C ASN A 244 24.91 -15.82 4.94
N ASN A 245 25.27 -16.46 3.84
CA ASN A 245 25.60 -17.88 3.88
C ASN A 245 26.92 -17.99 4.63
N ASP A 246 26.88 -17.84 5.95
CA ASP A 246 27.95 -18.30 6.83
C ASP A 246 27.88 -19.83 6.84
N GLY A 247 28.32 -20.41 5.72
CA GLY A 247 28.76 -21.79 5.68
C GLY A 247 30.11 -21.85 6.36
N ASN A 248 30.11 -22.28 7.62
CA ASN A 248 31.18 -23.04 8.28
C ASN A 248 30.61 -23.76 9.50
#